data_AF-A0A1Y1R0Z8-F1
#
_entry.id   AF-A0A1Y1R0Z8-F1
#
_cell.length_a   1.000
_cell.length_b   1.000
_cell.length_c   1.000
_cell.angle_alpha   90.00
_cell.angle_beta   90.00
_cell.angle_gamma   90.00
#
_symmetry.space_group_name_H-M   'P 1'
#
loop_
_entity.id
_entity.type
_entity.pdbx_description
1 polymer ?
#
loop_
_entity_poly.entity_id
_entity_poly.type
_entity_poly.pdbx_seq_one_letter_code
_entity_poly.pdbx_strand_id
1 'polypeptide(L)'
;MASINLRTDLIGSSFLHYLLPAVSGMVVKSLYVMVDTIIVGRGVGPDALAALALTIPFFALFLALSLMIGVGGSALMSIRFGRGDYEEGQALFSQSIFLTFIVSSLLVAVGLYWLDDLVLITQVTQ
;
A
#
# COMPACT_ATOMS: atom_id res chain seq x y z
N MET A 1 -6.99 -4.24 27.39
CA MET A 1 -7.56 -3.87 26.07
C MET A 1 -8.94 -4.50 25.99
N ALA A 2 -10.01 -3.71 26.15
CA ALA A 2 -11.37 -4.24 26.14
C ALA A 2 -11.72 -4.75 24.73
N SER A 3 -12.05 -6.03 24.61
CA SER A 3 -12.51 -6.63 23.35
C SER A 3 -13.90 -6.11 23.03
N ILE A 4 -13.98 -5.16 22.10
CA ILE A 4 -15.23 -4.59 21.60
C ILE A 4 -16.06 -5.69 20.94
N ASN A 5 -17.34 -5.75 21.30
CA ASN A 5 -18.24 -6.79 20.86
C ASN A 5 -19.20 -6.20 19.81
N LEU A 6 -18.87 -6.41 18.54
CA LEU A 6 -19.54 -5.84 17.36
C LEU A 6 -21.06 -6.15 17.27
N ARG A 7 -21.58 -7.05 18.13
CA ARG A 7 -23.01 -7.39 18.24
C ARG A 7 -23.79 -6.56 19.27
N THR A 8 -23.14 -5.99 20.28
CA THR A 8 -23.80 -5.38 21.45
C THR A 8 -23.42 -3.92 21.68
N ASP A 9 -22.26 -3.48 21.19
CA ASP A 9 -21.78 -2.11 21.42
C ASP A 9 -22.41 -1.11 20.42
N LEU A 10 -22.64 0.12 20.88
CA LEU A 10 -23.14 1.22 20.04
C LEU A 10 -22.21 1.44 18.83
N ILE A 11 -22.80 1.40 17.62
CA ILE A 11 -22.08 1.54 16.33
C ILE A 11 -21.16 2.75 16.33
N GLY A 12 -21.60 3.89 16.89
CA GLY A 12 -20.80 5.12 16.94
C GLY A 12 -19.51 5.00 17.76
N SER A 13 -19.53 4.29 18.90
CA SER A 13 -18.34 4.11 19.75
C SER A 13 -17.33 3.17 19.10
N SER A 14 -17.82 2.04 18.54
CA SER A 14 -16.98 1.09 17.81
C SER A 14 -16.36 1.73 16.56
N PHE A 15 -17.15 2.49 15.81
CA PHE A 15 -16.69 3.22 14.63
C PHE A 15 -15.57 4.22 14.97
N LEU A 16 -15.77 5.07 15.99
CA LEU A 16 -14.73 6.01 16.43
C LEU A 16 -13.44 5.29 16.87
N HIS A 17 -13.57 4.13 17.53
CA HIS A 17 -12.43 3.36 18.00
C HIS A 17 -11.57 2.79 16.87
N TYR A 18 -12.16 2.38 15.74
CA TYR A 18 -11.42 1.95 14.56
C TYR A 18 -10.98 3.11 13.66
N LEU A 19 -11.78 4.16 13.59
CA LEU A 19 -11.52 5.34 12.75
C LEU A 19 -10.33 6.15 13.28
N LEU A 20 -10.23 6.36 14.59
CA LEU A 20 -9.15 7.16 15.18
C LEU A 20 -7.75 6.60 14.84
N PRO A 21 -7.46 5.30 15.05
CA PRO A 21 -6.21 4.70 14.61
C PRO A 21 -6.00 4.79 13.10
N ALA A 22 -7.03 4.50 12.29
CA ALA A 22 -6.91 4.53 10.84
C ALA A 22 -6.57 5.93 10.30
N VAL A 23 -7.26 6.96 10.77
CA VAL A 23 -7.02 8.35 10.40
C VAL A 23 -5.64 8.81 10.89
N SER A 24 -5.26 8.47 12.12
CA SER A 24 -3.93 8.81 12.63
C SER A 24 -2.82 8.20 11.76
N GLY A 25 -2.98 6.95 11.31
CA GLY A 25 -2.06 6.30 10.39
C GLY A 25 -1.98 7.02 9.04
N MET A 26 -3.12 7.48 8.50
CA MET A 26 -3.13 8.27 7.27
C MET A 26 -2.43 9.63 7.43
N VAL A 27 -2.60 10.30 8.57
CA VAL A 27 -1.91 11.57 8.87
C VAL A 27 -0.40 11.35 9.00
N VAL A 28 0.03 10.31 9.71
CA VAL A 28 1.46 9.97 9.81
C VAL A 28 2.03 9.65 8.43
N LYS A 29 1.29 8.92 7.59
CA LYS A 29 1.69 8.63 6.21
C LYS A 29 1.85 9.90 5.37
N SER A 30 0.93 10.84 5.45
CA SER A 30 1.02 12.09 4.67
C SER A 30 2.18 12.97 5.14
N LEU A 31 2.40 13.05 6.45
CA LEU A 31 3.57 13.74 7.03
C LEU A 31 4.88 13.09 6.58
N TYR A 32 4.93 11.75 6.54
CA TYR A 32 6.11 11.04 6.04
C TYR A 32 6.44 11.41 4.59
N VAL A 33 5.44 11.36 3.69
CA VAL A 33 5.63 11.74 2.27
C VAL A 33 6.05 13.21 2.13
N MET A 34 5.47 14.10 2.93
CA MET A 34 5.82 15.53 2.92
C MET A 34 7.26 15.76 3.37
N VAL A 35 7.67 15.14 4.48
CA VAL A 35 9.03 15.27 5.03
C VAL A 35 10.05 14.66 4.06
N ASP A 36 9.77 13.48 3.51
CA ASP A 36 10.60 12.82 2.50
C ASP A 36 10.85 13.73 1.30
N THR A 37 9.78 14.31 0.74
CA THR A 37 9.87 15.23 -0.40
C THR A 37 10.68 16.49 -0.07
N ILE A 38 10.52 17.07 1.14
CA ILE A 38 11.27 18.26 1.58
C ILE A 38 12.75 17.94 1.77
N ILE A 39 13.07 16.80 2.38
CA ILE A 39 14.45 16.37 2.62
C ILE A 39 15.14 16.10 1.29
N VAL A 40 14.50 15.38 0.37
CA VAL A 40 15.06 15.11 -0.96
C VAL A 40 15.23 16.40 -1.75
N GLY A 41 14.21 17.27 -1.74
CA GLY A 41 14.24 18.53 -2.47
C GLY A 41 15.28 19.53 -1.95
N ARG A 42 15.51 19.60 -0.63
CA ARG A 42 16.55 20.48 -0.04
C ARG A 42 17.93 19.84 0.03
N GLY A 43 18.01 18.53 0.20
CA GLY A 43 19.25 17.79 0.41
C GLY A 43 19.96 17.43 -0.89
N VAL A 44 19.22 17.00 -1.90
CA VAL A 44 19.79 16.60 -3.21
C VAL A 44 19.56 17.67 -4.27
N GLY A 45 18.42 18.37 -4.21
CA GLY A 45 18.11 19.50 -5.07
C GLY A 45 17.04 19.20 -6.13
N PRO A 46 16.90 20.08 -7.14
CA PRO A 46 15.82 20.02 -8.14
C PRO A 46 15.83 18.74 -8.97
N ASP A 47 17.00 18.21 -9.30
CA ASP A 47 17.16 17.01 -10.13
C ASP A 47 16.53 15.78 -9.47
N ALA A 48 16.61 15.68 -8.15
CA ALA A 48 15.99 14.58 -7.42
C ALA A 48 14.46 14.69 -7.37
N LEU A 49 13.92 15.91 -7.33
CA LEU A 49 12.47 16.12 -7.44
C LEU A 49 11.96 15.78 -8.84
N ALA A 50 12.75 16.08 -9.88
CA ALA A 50 12.45 15.67 -11.25
C ALA A 50 12.43 14.14 -11.38
N ALA A 51 13.44 13.44 -10.83
CA ALA A 51 13.47 11.98 -10.81
C ALA A 51 12.29 11.36 -10.02
N LEU A 52 11.88 11.98 -8.91
CA LEU A 52 10.68 11.59 -8.16
C LEU A 52 9.42 11.67 -9.03
N ALA A 53 9.25 12.77 -9.77
CA ALA A 53 8.10 12.95 -10.66
C ALA A 53 8.04 11.89 -11.77
N LEU A 54 9.19 11.49 -12.32
CA LEU A 54 9.29 10.39 -13.30
C LEU A 54 8.91 9.03 -12.70
N THR A 55 9.11 8.85 -11.39
CA THR A 55 8.84 7.59 -10.69
C THR A 55 7.36 7.44 -10.29
N ILE A 56 6.59 8.54 -10.21
CA ILE A 56 5.16 8.52 -9.84
C ILE A 56 4.31 7.48 -10.61
N PRO A 57 4.35 7.37 -11.95
CA PRO A 57 3.53 6.38 -12.67
C PRO A 57 3.86 4.94 -12.26
N PHE A 58 5.13 4.62 -12.02
CA PHE A 58 5.53 3.30 -11.52
C PHE A 58 5.04 3.08 -10.10
N PHE A 59 5.19 4.08 -9.23
CA PHE A 59 4.67 4.01 -7.86
C PHE A 59 3.14 3.80 -7.84
N ALA A 60 2.40 4.47 -8.71
CA ALA A 60 0.96 4.30 -8.84
C ALA A 60 0.57 2.88 -9.28
N LEU A 61 1.31 2.28 -10.21
CA LEU A 61 1.12 0.88 -10.63
C LEU A 61 1.35 -0.09 -9.45
N PHE A 62 2.47 0.09 -8.74
CA PHE A 62 2.79 -0.70 -7.54
C PHE A 62 1.70 -0.57 -6.48
N LEU A 63 1.24 0.66 -6.22
CA LEU A 63 0.19 0.93 -5.24
C LEU A 63 -1.14 0.28 -5.66
N ALA A 64 -1.52 0.37 -6.93
CA ALA A 64 -2.76 -0.21 -7.46
C ALA A 64 -2.78 -1.74 -7.28
N LEU A 65 -1.69 -2.42 -7.62
CA LEU A 65 -1.59 -3.88 -7.48
C LEU A 65 -1.55 -4.31 -6.01
N SER A 66 -0.82 -3.56 -5.18
CA SER A 66 -0.77 -3.80 -3.73
C SER A 66 -2.14 -3.65 -3.09
N LEU A 67 -2.91 -2.61 -3.48
CA LEU A 67 -4.28 -2.40 -3.00
C LEU A 67 -5.22 -3.48 -3.52
N MET A 68 -5.11 -3.87 -4.80
CA MET A 68 -5.93 -4.93 -5.38
C MET A 68 -5.80 -6.23 -4.59
N ILE A 69 -4.58 -6.68 -4.32
CA ILE A 69 -4.33 -7.94 -3.61
C ILE A 69 -4.58 -7.79 -2.11
N GLY A 70 -4.13 -6.69 -1.49
CA GLY A 70 -4.27 -6.48 -0.05
C GLY A 70 -5.73 -6.27 0.38
N VAL A 71 -6.45 -5.35 -0.27
CA VAL A 71 -7.86 -5.08 0.04
C VAL A 71 -8.76 -6.21 -0.48
N GLY A 72 -8.50 -6.73 -1.68
CA GLY A 72 -9.27 -7.85 -2.24
C GLY A 72 -9.12 -9.13 -1.43
N GLY A 73 -7.89 -9.49 -1.05
CA GLY A 73 -7.59 -10.67 -0.22
C GLY A 73 -8.17 -10.56 1.19
N SER A 74 -8.06 -9.39 1.83
CA SER A 74 -8.66 -9.17 3.15
C SER A 74 -10.20 -9.18 3.11
N ALA A 75 -10.82 -8.68 2.03
CA ALA A 75 -12.26 -8.78 1.83
C ALA A 75 -12.73 -10.24 1.71
N LEU A 76 -12.03 -11.06 0.89
CA LEU A 76 -12.33 -12.49 0.75
C LEU A 76 -12.16 -13.25 2.07
N MET A 77 -11.08 -12.97 2.81
CA MET A 77 -10.84 -13.52 4.15
C MET A 77 -11.99 -13.17 5.11
N SER A 78 -12.40 -11.89 5.15
CA SER A 78 -13.50 -11.41 6.00
C SER A 78 -14.82 -12.13 5.70
N ILE A 79 -15.12 -12.38 4.42
CA ILE A 79 -16.31 -13.13 4.01
C ILE A 79 -16.29 -14.57 4.53
N ARG A 80 -15.14 -15.26 4.48
CA ARG A 80 -15.02 -16.65 4.99
C ARG A 80 -15.06 -16.72 6.50
N PHE A 81 -14.43 -15.78 7.18
CA PHE A 81 -14.50 -15.67 8.64
C PHE A 81 -15.94 -15.39 9.10
N GLY A 82 -16.69 -14.58 8.35
CA GLY A 82 -18.11 -14.35 8.60
C GLY A 82 -19.01 -15.59 8.44
N ARG A 83 -18.57 -16.61 7.69
CA ARG A 83 -19.27 -17.90 7.54
C ARG A 83 -18.87 -18.94 8.58
N GLY A 84 -17.87 -18.66 9.43
CA GLY A 84 -17.29 -19.59 10.39
C GLY A 84 -16.16 -20.47 9.82
N ASP A 85 -15.81 -20.30 8.54
CA ASP A 85 -14.78 -21.08 7.85
C ASP A 85 -13.39 -20.45 8.05
N TYR A 86 -12.89 -20.48 9.28
CA TYR A 86 -11.62 -19.84 9.64
C TYR A 86 -10.40 -20.46 8.96
N GLU A 87 -10.41 -21.78 8.74
CA GLU A 87 -9.29 -22.51 8.13
C GLU A 87 -9.09 -22.09 6.66
N GLU A 88 -10.19 -22.05 5.90
CA GLU A 88 -10.16 -21.59 4.50
C GLU A 88 -9.86 -20.09 4.40
N GLY A 89 -10.38 -19.27 5.32
CA GLY A 89 -10.06 -17.84 5.38
C GLY A 89 -8.56 -17.58 5.65
N GLN A 90 -7.93 -18.38 6.52
CA GLN A 90 -6.49 -18.27 6.79
C GLN A 90 -5.64 -18.77 5.62
N ALA A 91 -6.09 -19.82 4.92
CA ALA A 91 -5.46 -20.28 3.69
C ALA A 91 -5.51 -19.20 2.60
N LEU A 92 -6.66 -18.54 2.41
CA LEU A 92 -6.79 -17.41 1.46
C LEU A 92 -5.89 -16.23 1.81
N PHE A 93 -5.75 -15.91 3.09
CA PHE A 93 -4.84 -14.87 3.55
C PHE A 93 -3.38 -15.20 3.21
N SER A 94 -2.95 -16.44 3.50
CA SER A 94 -1.60 -16.90 3.16
C SER A 94 -1.35 -16.88 1.65
N GLN A 95 -2.31 -17.34 0.84
CA GLN A 95 -2.25 -17.28 -0.62
C GLN A 95 -2.16 -15.84 -1.12
N SER A 96 -2.90 -14.90 -0.53
CA SER A 96 -2.86 -13.48 -0.89
C SER A 96 -1.50 -12.85 -0.60
N ILE A 97 -0.88 -13.19 0.53
CA ILE A 97 0.48 -12.74 0.85
C ILE A 97 1.49 -13.33 -0.15
N PHE A 98 1.40 -14.62 -0.42
CA PHE A 98 2.30 -15.29 -1.36
C PHE A 98 2.16 -14.72 -2.78
N LEU A 99 0.93 -14.43 -3.22
CA LEU A 99 0.65 -13.76 -4.47
C LEU A 99 1.24 -12.35 -4.50
N THR A 100 1.10 -11.58 -3.40
CA THR A 100 1.71 -10.26 -3.28
C THR A 100 3.22 -10.33 -3.43
N PHE A 101 3.87 -11.31 -2.78
CA PHE A 101 5.30 -11.53 -2.88
C PHE A 101 5.72 -11.81 -4.33
N ILE A 102 5.07 -12.77 -5.00
CA ILE A 102 5.35 -13.10 -6.41
C ILE A 102 5.17 -11.89 -7.32
N VAL A 103 4.03 -11.21 -7.23
CA VAL A 103 3.71 -10.06 -8.09
C VAL A 103 4.70 -8.92 -7.86
N SER A 104 5.04 -8.64 -6.60
CA SER A 104 6.02 -7.61 -6.26
C SER A 104 7.43 -7.95 -6.77
N SER A 105 7.89 -9.19 -6.60
CA SER A 105 9.17 -9.65 -7.12
C SER A 105 9.23 -9.60 -8.64
N LEU A 106 8.16 -10.00 -9.33
CA LEU A 106 8.09 -9.91 -10.79
C LEU A 106 8.14 -8.46 -11.28
N LEU A 107 7.37 -7.56 -10.66
CA LEU A 107 7.41 -6.13 -11.00
C LEU A 107 8.79 -5.51 -10.79
N VAL A 108 9.47 -5.85 -9.69
CA VAL A 108 10.83 -5.36 -9.43
C VAL A 108 11.82 -5.92 -10.46
N ALA A 109 11.75 -7.23 -10.76
CA ALA A 109 12.63 -7.84 -11.76
C ALA A 109 12.43 -7.22 -13.15
N VAL A 110 11.18 -7.01 -13.55
CA VAL A 110 10.82 -6.36 -14.81
C VAL A 110 11.27 -4.89 -14.85
N GLY A 111 11.04 -4.15 -13.76
CA GLY A 111 11.44 -2.76 -13.63
C GLY A 111 12.96 -2.57 -13.67
N LEU A 112 13.74 -3.49 -13.08
CA LEU A 112 15.19 -3.48 -13.16
C LEU A 112 15.71 -3.88 -14.55
N TYR A 113 15.05 -4.81 -15.23
CA TYR A 113 15.46 -5.24 -16.56
C TYR A 113 15.28 -4.14 -17.62
N TRP A 114 14.18 -3.39 -17.57
CA TRP A 114 13.91 -2.27 -18.48
C TRP A 114 14.28 -0.91 -17.89
N LEU A 115 15.05 -0.87 -16.80
CA LEU A 115 15.40 0.37 -16.13
C LEU A 115 16.09 1.34 -17.10
N ASP A 116 17.03 0.82 -17.90
CA ASP A 116 17.79 1.62 -18.86
C ASP A 116 16.89 2.21 -19.96
N ASP A 117 15.96 1.43 -20.49
CA ASP A 117 15.00 1.89 -21.52
C ASP A 117 13.97 2.89 -20.94
N LEU A 118 13.57 2.71 -19.68
CA LEU A 118 12.65 3.60 -18.98
C LEU A 118 13.29 4.96 -18.69
N VAL A 119 14.55 4.95 -18.23
CA VAL A 119 15.34 6.18 -18.05
C VAL A 119 15.53 6.88 -19.41
N LEU A 120 15.76 6.12 -20.49
CA LEU A 120 15.94 6.66 -21.84
C LEU A 120 14.65 7.26 -22.42
N ILE A 121 13.47 6.72 -22.11
CA ILE A 121 12.16 7.27 -22.55
C ILE A 121 11.84 8.58 -21.82
N THR A 122 12.33 8.77 -20.60
CA THR A 122 12.02 9.96 -19.78
C THR A 122 12.85 11.21 -20.10
N GLN A 123 13.58 11.26 -21.22
CA GLN A 123 14.50 12.34 -21.67
C GLN A 123 14.15 13.77 -21.20
N VAL A 124 14.58 14.11 -19.99
CA VAL A 124 14.76 15.49 -19.52
C VAL A 124 16.25 15.62 -19.21
N THR A 125 17.04 15.70 -20.27
CA THR A 125 18.47 16.09 -20.22
C THR A 125 18.81 16.97 -21.44
N GLN A 126 17.90 17.89 -21.75
CA GLN A 126 18.16 19.12 -22.52
C GLN A 126 17.66 20.29 -21.68
#